data_AF-A0A2E2VYM6-F1
#
_entry.id   AF-A0A2E2VYM6-F1
#
_cell.length_a   1.000
_cell.length_b   1.000
_cell.length_c   1.000
_cell.angle_alpha   90.00
_cell.angle_beta   90.00
_cell.angle_gamma   90.00
#
_symmetry.space_group_name_H-M   'P 1'
#
loop_
_entity.id
_entity.type
_entity.pdbx_description
1 polymer ?
#
loop_
_entity_poly.entity_id
_entity_poly.type
_entity_poly.pdbx_seq_one_letter_code
_entity_poly.pdbx_strand_id
1 'polypeptide(L)' 'MEYAKKSFLLLFALCTGLLSVCWRMVSFAFSALDFEPDVEEKSDTNVWYNYRTGEIDPVKRYDGIYQERLQK' A
#
# COMPACT_ATOMS: atom_id res chain seq x y z
N MET A 1 37.10 14.63 -36.75
CA MET A 1 35.70 14.45 -36.29
C MET A 1 35.50 13.27 -35.34
N GLU A 2 36.33 12.23 -35.36
CA GLU A 2 36.14 11.04 -34.50
C GLU A 2 36.18 11.34 -32.99
N TYR A 3 37.09 12.22 -32.55
CA TYR A 3 37.19 12.60 -31.14
C TYR A 3 35.95 13.35 -30.62
N ALA A 4 35.30 14.16 -31.47
CA ALA A 4 34.06 14.86 -31.13
C ALA A 4 32.87 13.88 -31.00
N LYS A 5 32.86 12.80 -31.79
CA LYS A 5 31.85 11.73 -31.66
C LYS A 5 32.05 10.93 -30.37
N LYS A 6 33.32 10.61 -30.04
CA LYS A 6 33.67 9.89 -28.81
C LYS A 6 33.33 10.71 -27.57
N SER A 7 33.62 12.02 -27.57
CA SER A 7 33.26 12.90 -26.45
C SER A 7 31.74 13.03 -26.30
N PHE A 8 31.00 13.13 -27.41
CA PHE A 8 29.54 13.15 -27.38
C PHE A 8 28.95 11.87 -26.79
N LEU A 9 29.44 10.70 -27.20
CA LEU A 9 29.00 9.41 -26.66
C LEU A 9 29.29 9.27 -25.17
N LEU A 10 30.47 9.73 -24.72
CA LEU A 10 30.83 9.76 -23.31
C LEU A 10 29.89 10.66 -22.50
N LEU A 11 29.63 11.88 -22.98
CA LEU A 11 28.71 12.81 -22.32
C LEU A 11 27.29 12.25 -22.28
N PHE A 12 26.83 11.65 -23.37
CA PHE A 12 25.51 11.02 -23.44
C PHE A 12 25.37 9.86 -22.44
N ALA A 13 26.38 8.98 -22.37
CA ALA A 13 26.41 7.90 -21.39
C ALA A 13 26.42 8.42 -19.94
N LEU A 14 27.15 9.51 -19.70
CA LEU A 14 27.25 10.12 -18.38
C LEU A 14 25.92 10.79 -17.97
N CYS A 15 25.28 11.51 -18.88
CA CYS A 15 23.97 12.13 -18.66
C CYS A 15 22.89 11.07 -18.42
N THR A 16 22.82 10.02 -19.25
CA THR A 16 21.83 8.94 -19.10
C THR A 16 22.05 8.16 -17.80
N GLY A 17 23.31 7.90 -17.43
CA GLY A 17 23.66 7.31 -16.14
C GLY A 17 23.19 8.17 -14.96
N LEU A 18 23.47 9.47 -14.97
CA LEU A 18 23.02 10.40 -13.94
C LEU A 18 21.50 10.44 -13.83
N LEU A 19 20.82 10.50 -14.97
CA LEU A 19 19.35 10.51 -15.04
C LEU A 19 18.77 9.22 -14.45
N SER A 20 19.37 8.06 -14.76
CA SER A 20 18.96 6.76 -14.21
C SER A 20 19.12 6.69 -12.70
N VAL A 21 20.21 7.22 -12.15
CA VAL A 21 20.43 7.25 -10.69
C VAL A 21 19.41 8.19 -10.04
N CYS A 22 19.22 9.39 -10.60
CA CYS A 22 18.24 10.35 -10.12
C CYS A 22 16.82 9.75 -10.11
N TRP A 23 16.43 9.11 -11.21
CA TRP A 23 15.14 8.44 -11.33
C TRP A 23 14.93 7.34 -10.27
N ARG A 24 15.97 6.53 -9.99
CA ARG A 24 15.91 5.52 -8.93
C ARG A 24 15.73 6.13 -7.54
N MET A 25 16.44 7.22 -7.24
CA MET A 25 16.30 7.91 -5.94
C MET A 25 14.90 8.51 -5.77
N VAL A 26 14.35 9.11 -6.82
CA VAL A 26 12.97 9.63 -6.83
C VAL A 26 11.96 8.50 -6.66
N SER A 27 12.11 7.39 -7.39
CA SER A 27 11.24 6.23 -7.27
C SER A 27 11.28 5.63 -5.87
N PHE A 28 12.47 5.53 -5.28
CA PHE A 28 12.62 5.08 -3.89
C PHE A 28 11.94 6.02 -2.91
N ALA A 29 12.06 7.34 -3.08
CA ALA A 29 11.37 8.31 -2.25
C ALA A 29 9.85 8.15 -2.36
N PHE A 30 9.30 7.91 -3.56
CA PHE A 30 7.87 7.63 -3.73
C PHE A 30 7.44 6.32 -3.09
N SER A 31 8.25 5.26 -3.18
CA SER A 31 7.96 4.00 -2.48
C SER A 31 8.06 4.13 -0.97
N ALA A 32 8.96 4.97 -0.45
CA ALA A 32 9.10 5.25 0.98
C ALA A 32 7.98 6.14 1.50
N LEU A 33 7.37 6.95 0.63
CA LEU A 33 6.17 7.73 0.93
C LEU A 33 4.91 6.88 0.90
N ASP A 34 5.01 5.57 1.19
CA ASP A 34 3.91 4.58 1.23
C ASP A 34 2.63 5.26 1.75
N PHE A 35 1.84 5.77 0.80
CA PHE A 35 0.51 6.31 1.04
C PHE A 35 -0.35 5.07 1.10
N GLU A 36 -0.07 4.19 2.07
CA GLU A 36 -1.11 3.33 2.59
C GLU A 36 -2.17 4.34 3.05
N PRO A 37 -3.35 4.43 2.39
CA PRO A 37 -4.43 5.17 3.01
C PRO A 37 -4.53 4.54 4.39
N ASP A 38 -4.29 5.32 5.45
CA ASP A 38 -4.45 4.90 6.85
C ASP A 38 -5.61 3.94 6.81
N VAL A 39 -5.33 2.63 6.92
CA VAL A 39 -6.35 1.61 6.74
C VAL A 39 -7.31 1.97 7.84
N GLU A 40 -8.39 2.65 7.44
CA GLU A 40 -9.27 3.39 8.33
C GLU A 40 -9.40 2.53 9.53
N GLU A 41 -8.87 3.03 10.65
CA GLU A 41 -8.90 2.46 11.97
C GLU A 41 -10.14 1.56 12.03
N LYS A 42 -9.95 0.27 11.68
CA LYS A 42 -11.08 -0.65 11.58
C LYS A 42 -11.31 -0.94 13.02
N SER A 43 -12.06 -0.04 13.64
CA SER A 43 -12.69 -0.24 14.92
C SER A 43 -13.27 -1.63 14.82
N ASP A 44 -12.61 -2.58 15.50
CA ASP A 44 -13.07 -3.96 15.69
C ASP A 44 -14.42 -4.01 16.42
N THR A 45 -15.03 -2.86 16.65
CA THR A 45 -16.34 -2.61 17.22
C THR A 45 -17.42 -2.42 16.14
N ASN A 46 -17.32 -3.10 15.00
CA ASN A 46 -18.44 -3.19 14.07
C ASN A 46 -19.49 -4.16 14.63
N VAL A 47 -20.23 -3.62 15.60
CA VAL A 47 -21.38 -4.21 16.25
C VAL A 47 -22.58 -3.96 15.35
N TRP A 48 -23.12 -5.02 14.73
CA TRP A 48 -24.22 -4.90 13.78
C TRP A 48 -25.55 -5.19 14.46
N TYR A 49 -26.55 -4.33 14.26
CA TYR A 49 -27.90 -4.54 14.74
C TYR A 49 -28.69 -5.41 13.76
N ASN A 50 -29.15 -6.57 14.22
CA ASN A 50 -30.01 -7.43 13.42
C ASN A 50 -31.46 -6.98 13.54
N TYR A 51 -31.98 -6.30 12.50
CA TYR A 51 -33.36 -5.80 12.47
C TYR A 51 -34.43 -6.91 12.45
N ARG A 52 -34.07 -8.15 12.11
CA ARG A 52 -34.99 -9.29 12.07
C ARG A 52 -35.18 -9.91 13.45
N THR A 53 -34.14 -9.92 14.30
CA THR A 53 -34.18 -10.51 15.65
C THR A 53 -34.21 -9.48 16.77
N GLY A 54 -33.86 -8.23 16.48
CA GLY A 54 -33.80 -7.14 17.45
C GLY A 54 -32.53 -7.15 18.31
N GLU A 55 -31.53 -7.95 17.95
CA GLU A 55 -30.35 -8.22 18.77
C GLU A 55 -29.09 -7.61 18.17
N ILE A 56 -28.15 -7.28 19.07
CA ILE A 56 -26.85 -6.72 18.74
C ILE A 56 -25.88 -7.89 18.54
N ASP A 57 -25.43 -8.13 17.31
CA ASP A 57 -24.59 -9.28 16.95
C ASP A 57 -23.11 -8.99 17.29
N PRO A 58 -22.51 -9.71 18.26
CA PRO A 58 -21.15 -9.44 18.69
C PRO A 58 -20.16 -10.13 17.75
N VAL A 59 -19.55 -9.32 16.88
CA VAL A 59 -18.27 -9.58 16.20
C VAL A 59 -18.30 -10.66 15.11
N LYS A 60 -17.86 -10.26 13.92
CA LYS A 60 -17.66 -11.13 12.75
C LYS A 60 -16.51 -12.11 13.02
N ARG A 61 -16.78 -13.42 13.12
CA ARG A 61 -15.72 -14.43 13.23
C ARG A 61 -15.20 -14.88 11.87
N TYR A 62 -13.90 -15.14 11.79
CA TYR A 62 -13.20 -15.53 10.55
C TYR A 62 -13.59 -16.92 10.00
N ASP A 63 -14.24 -17.73 10.81
CA ASP A 63 -14.62 -19.14 10.57
C ASP A 63 -16.11 -19.32 10.22
N GLY A 64 -16.91 -18.25 10.20
CA GLY A 64 -18.28 -18.26 9.67
C GLY A 64 -19.33 -19.04 10.50
N ILE A 65 -18.97 -19.55 11.67
CA ILE A 65 -19.90 -20.27 12.56
C ILE A 65 -20.23 -19.36 13.76
N TYR A 66 -21.53 -19.03 13.89
CA TYR A 66 -22.05 -18.28 15.02
C TYR A 66 -21.80 -19.05 16.32
N GLN A 67 -21.28 -18.38 17.35
CA GLN A 67 -21.23 -18.97 18.68
C GLN A 67 -22.66 -19.08 19.18
N GLU A 68 -23.16 -20.31 19.33
CA GLU A 68 -24.43 -20.51 20.02
C GLU A 68 -24.33 -19.87 21.39
N ARG A 69 -25.27 -18.96 21.65
CA ARG A 69 -25.36 -18.22 22.89
C ARG A 69 -25.40 -19.25 24.02
N LEU A 70 -24.39 -19.26 24.88
CA LEU A 70 -24.40 -20.03 26.13
C LEU A 70 -25.69 -19.66 26.89
N GLN A 71 -26.70 -20.53 26.81
CA GLN A 71 -27.89 -20.44 27.62
C GLN A 71 -27.48 -20.69 29.07
N LYS A 72 -27.91 -19.78 29.94
CA LYS A 72 -27.72 -19.84 31.38
C LYS A 72 -28.85 -20.62 32.03
#